data_AF-A0A946YZH8-F1
#
_entry.id   AF-A0A946YZH8-F1
#
_cell.length_a   1.000
_cell.length_b   1.000
_cell.length_c   1.000
_cell.angle_alpha   90.00
_cell.angle_beta   90.00
_cell.angle_gamma   90.00
#
_symmetry.space_group_name_H-M   'P 1'
#
loop_
_entity.id
_entity.type
_entity.pdbx_description
1 polymer ?
#
loop_
_entity_poly.entity_id
_entity_poly.type
_entity_poly.pdbx_seq_one_letter_code
_entity_poly.pdbx_strand_id
1 'polypeptide(L)'
;MSDARRVYRVRHGVGESVDDILVAEEPVEFRLGSTPIAVLMRTPGNDAELGLGFALTEAIVLRPSEVAEVRPVPETADDERWEIVLSEGVQVDPEQFRRNLYTTSSCGVCGKASIDAVRIAAPSPPDGPMLRPEVLLGLPDTMRLHQTQFTSTGGIHAAGLFTADGTLLELREDIGRHNA
;
A
#
# COMPACT_ATOMS: atom_id res chain seq x y z
N MET A 1 -4.76 9.15 -8.63
CA MET A 1 -4.63 10.11 -9.76
C MET A 1 -4.33 9.34 -11.04
N SER A 2 -4.92 9.72 -12.17
CA SER A 2 -4.70 9.04 -13.46
C SER A 2 -4.61 10.08 -14.58
N ASP A 3 -3.69 9.91 -15.51
CA ASP A 3 -3.42 10.90 -16.57
C ASP A 3 -3.68 10.30 -17.96
N ALA A 4 -4.23 11.11 -18.86
CA ALA A 4 -4.46 10.73 -20.24
C ALA A 4 -3.15 10.81 -21.02
N ARG A 5 -2.79 9.73 -21.69
CA ARG A 5 -1.60 9.66 -22.55
C ARG A 5 -1.98 9.17 -23.93
N ARG A 6 -1.39 9.79 -24.95
CA ARG A 6 -1.49 9.30 -26.32
C ARG A 6 -0.68 8.01 -26.44
N VAL A 7 -1.33 6.92 -26.82
CA VAL A 7 -0.70 5.62 -27.06
C VAL A 7 -0.96 5.15 -28.49
N TYR A 8 -0.12 4.24 -29.00
CA TYR A 8 -0.36 3.53 -30.25
C TYR A 8 -0.81 2.12 -29.94
N ARG A 9 -2.10 1.83 -30.16
CA ARG A 9 -2.75 0.57 -29.83
C ARG A 9 -2.81 -0.30 -31.08
N VAL A 10 -2.28 -1.54 -31.01
CA VAL A 10 -2.34 -2.52 -32.10
C VAL A 10 -3.27 -3.67 -31.72
N ARG A 11 -4.32 -3.91 -32.49
CA ARG A 11 -5.25 -5.05 -32.33
C ARG A 11 -5.46 -5.75 -33.66
N HIS A 12 -5.26 -7.07 -33.70
CA HIS A 12 -5.42 -7.89 -34.91
C HIS A 12 -4.64 -7.34 -36.14
N GLY A 13 -3.46 -6.77 -35.92
CA GLY A 13 -2.61 -6.20 -36.97
C GLY A 13 -3.01 -4.79 -37.44
N VAL A 14 -4.07 -4.19 -36.89
CA VAL A 14 -4.47 -2.81 -37.17
C VAL A 14 -4.01 -1.93 -36.01
N GLY A 15 -3.33 -0.84 -36.34
CA GLY A 15 -2.81 0.14 -35.37
C GLY A 15 -3.55 1.47 -35.42
N GLU A 16 -3.90 2.02 -34.26
CA GLU A 16 -4.54 3.32 -34.11
C GLU A 16 -3.88 4.14 -32.99
N SER A 17 -3.80 5.45 -33.18
CA SER A 17 -3.40 6.39 -32.11
C SER A 17 -4.63 6.79 -31.31
N VAL A 18 -4.65 6.49 -30.03
CA VAL A 18 -5.78 6.75 -29.11
C VAL A 18 -5.27 7.37 -27.82
N ASP A 19 -6.16 8.01 -27.07
CA ASP A 19 -5.86 8.39 -25.69
C ASP A 19 -6.22 7.24 -24.76
N ASP A 20 -5.32 6.94 -23.82
CA ASP A 20 -5.51 5.93 -22.78
C ASP A 20 -5.27 6.56 -21.41
N ILE A 21 -5.93 6.03 -20.39
CA ILE A 21 -5.80 6.53 -19.03
C ILE A 21 -4.82 5.63 -18.30
N LEU A 22 -3.72 6.22 -17.83
CA LEU A 22 -2.68 5.49 -17.10
C LEU A 22 -2.74 5.82 -15.61
N VAL A 23 -2.50 4.81 -14.78
CA VAL A 23 -2.32 4.98 -13.34
C VAL A 23 -1.01 5.74 -13.09
N ALA A 24 -1.00 6.65 -12.11
CA ALA A 24 0.22 7.29 -11.66
C ALA A 24 1.01 6.36 -10.72
N GLU A 25 2.33 6.33 -10.90
CA GLU A 25 3.28 5.64 -10.04
C GLU A 25 4.36 6.64 -9.62
N GLU A 26 4.38 7.00 -8.33
CA GLU A 26 5.26 8.03 -7.78
C GLU A 26 5.97 7.52 -6.53
N PRO A 27 7.21 7.94 -6.27
CA PRO A 27 7.96 7.52 -5.09
C PRO A 27 7.48 8.26 -3.84
N VAL A 28 7.23 7.53 -2.75
CA VAL A 28 7.02 8.08 -1.41
C VAL A 28 8.17 7.63 -0.49
N GLU A 29 8.70 8.54 0.31
CA GLU A 29 9.71 8.23 1.34
C GLU A 29 9.09 8.27 2.74
N PHE A 30 9.20 7.17 3.49
CA PHE A 30 8.84 7.13 4.91
C PHE A 30 10.06 7.31 5.81
N ARG A 31 9.89 8.05 6.90
CA ARG A 31 10.94 8.39 7.87
C ARG A 31 10.48 8.14 9.30
N LEU A 32 11.45 7.83 10.16
CA LEU A 32 11.32 7.92 11.62
C LEU A 32 12.21 9.08 12.10
N GLY A 33 11.60 10.19 12.50
CA GLY A 33 12.32 11.44 12.73
C GLY A 33 13.09 11.86 11.48
N SER A 34 14.39 12.11 11.63
CA SER A 34 15.26 12.51 10.52
C SER A 34 15.84 11.33 9.72
N THR A 35 15.51 10.07 10.04
CA THR A 35 16.10 8.91 9.36
C THR A 35 15.13 8.30 8.33
N PRO A 36 15.48 8.27 7.03
CA PRO A 36 14.72 7.53 6.03
C PRO A 36 14.76 6.03 6.33
N ILE A 37 13.59 5.39 6.28
CA ILE A 37 13.44 3.95 6.53
C ILE A 37 12.95 3.20 5.30
N ALA A 38 12.25 3.85 4.36
CA ALA A 38 11.74 3.21 3.15
C ALA A 38 11.51 4.23 2.03
N VAL A 39 11.63 3.75 0.80
CA VAL A 39 11.10 4.41 -0.40
C VAL A 39 10.22 3.39 -1.13
N LEU A 40 8.97 3.72 -1.38
CA LEU A 40 8.01 2.87 -2.09
C LEU A 40 7.56 3.57 -3.37
N MET A 41 7.32 2.81 -4.44
CA MET A 41 6.54 3.29 -5.58
C MET A 41 5.07 3.03 -5.29
N ARG A 42 4.20 4.04 -5.38
CA ARG A 42 2.79 3.96 -5.01
C ARG A 42 1.90 4.74 -6.00
N THR A 43 0.59 4.60 -5.85
CA THR A 43 -0.39 5.49 -6.49
C THR A 43 -0.80 6.64 -5.55
N PRO A 44 -0.65 7.92 -5.95
CA PRO A 44 -0.89 9.03 -5.05
C PRO A 44 -2.29 9.18 -4.45
N GLY A 45 -2.35 9.38 -3.12
CA GLY A 45 -3.55 9.86 -2.41
C GLY A 45 -3.80 9.37 -0.97
N ASN A 46 -3.19 8.26 -0.51
CA ASN A 46 -3.51 7.62 0.79
C ASN A 46 -2.26 7.31 1.65
N ASP A 47 -1.29 8.23 1.69
CA ASP A 47 0.02 7.98 2.32
C ASP A 47 -0.01 7.81 3.82
N ALA A 48 -0.95 8.47 4.50
CA ALA A 48 -1.07 8.36 5.95
C ALA A 48 -1.43 6.91 6.33
N GLU A 49 -2.42 6.33 5.65
CA GLU A 49 -2.78 4.92 5.83
C GLU A 49 -1.67 3.97 5.35
N LEU A 50 -1.05 4.26 4.21
CA LEU A 50 0.07 3.46 3.69
C LEU A 50 1.24 3.43 4.68
N GLY A 51 1.61 4.57 5.27
CA GLY A 51 2.70 4.65 6.24
C GLY A 51 2.38 3.93 7.55
N LEU A 52 1.14 4.01 8.03
CA LEU A 52 0.70 3.24 9.20
C LEU A 52 0.73 1.73 8.91
N GLY A 53 0.19 1.32 7.76
CA GLY A 53 0.22 -0.07 7.31
C GLY A 53 1.64 -0.60 7.15
N PHE A 54 2.54 0.21 6.59
CA PHE A 54 3.96 -0.10 6.47
C PHE A 54 4.62 -0.30 7.84
N ALA A 55 4.37 0.58 8.81
CA ALA A 55 4.92 0.46 10.16
C ALA A 55 4.53 -0.85 10.85
N LEU A 56 3.28 -1.30 10.65
CA LEU A 56 2.75 -2.53 11.22
C LEU A 56 3.26 -3.79 10.49
N THR A 57 3.23 -3.77 9.17
CA THR A 57 3.57 -4.94 8.34
C THR A 57 5.08 -5.23 8.33
N GLU A 58 5.91 -4.20 8.45
CA GLU A 58 7.36 -4.36 8.63
C GLU A 58 7.79 -4.53 10.10
N ALA A 59 6.82 -4.57 11.03
CA ALA A 59 7.04 -4.67 12.47
C ALA A 59 8.00 -3.60 13.03
N ILE A 60 7.92 -2.40 12.48
CA ILE A 60 8.47 -1.19 13.11
C ILE A 60 7.76 -0.95 14.43
N VAL A 61 6.44 -1.15 14.43
CA VAL A 61 5.58 -1.20 15.61
C VAL A 61 4.72 -2.46 15.56
N LEU A 62 4.19 -2.89 16.71
CA LEU A 62 3.33 -4.07 16.82
C LEU A 62 1.84 -3.71 16.94
N ARG A 63 1.52 -2.46 17.28
CA ARG A 63 0.15 -1.99 17.48
C ARG A 63 -0.06 -0.63 16.81
N PRO A 64 -1.24 -0.37 16.24
CA PRO A 64 -1.55 0.95 15.65
C PRO A 64 -1.39 2.10 16.65
N SER A 65 -1.69 1.86 17.93
CA SER A 65 -1.56 2.87 19.00
C SER A 65 -0.12 3.31 19.30
N GLU A 66 0.88 2.58 18.79
CA GLU A 66 2.30 2.94 18.92
C GLU A 66 2.72 4.00 17.89
N VAL A 67 1.85 4.32 16.92
CA VAL A 67 1.99 5.44 16.00
C VAL A 67 1.03 6.54 16.45
N ALA A 68 1.58 7.71 16.76
CA ALA A 68 0.79 8.90 17.10
C ALA A 68 0.19 9.55 15.85
N GLU A 69 0.98 9.64 14.77
CA GLU A 69 0.58 10.30 13.53
C GLU A 69 1.46 9.84 12.35
N VAL A 70 0.93 9.87 11.14
CA VAL A 70 1.71 9.80 9.90
C VAL A 70 1.44 11.08 9.12
N ARG A 71 2.46 11.92 8.93
CA ARG A 71 2.29 13.29 8.43
C ARG A 71 3.30 13.67 7.35
N PRO A 72 2.95 14.59 6.44
CA PRO A 72 3.91 15.10 5.46
C PRO A 72 5.02 15.92 6.14
N VAL A 73 6.24 15.84 5.61
CA VAL A 73 7.37 16.65 6.07
C VAL A 73 7.32 18.03 5.36
N PRO A 74 7.16 19.15 6.08
CA PRO A 74 6.85 20.45 5.47
C PRO A 74 7.92 21.10 4.59
N GLU A 75 9.17 20.60 4.60
CA GLU A 75 10.34 21.35 4.13
C GLU A 75 10.76 21.10 2.68
N THR A 76 10.08 20.23 1.94
CA THR A 76 10.43 19.91 0.53
C THR A 76 9.20 20.02 -0.36
N ALA A 77 9.09 21.13 -1.09
CA ALA A 77 7.96 21.41 -1.99
C ALA A 77 7.77 20.39 -3.13
N ASP A 78 8.74 19.49 -3.35
CA ASP A 78 8.77 18.52 -4.45
C ASP A 78 9.01 17.06 -4.01
N ASP A 79 9.18 16.75 -2.71
CA ASP A 79 9.43 15.37 -2.29
C ASP A 79 8.26 14.84 -1.45
N GLU A 80 7.64 13.75 -1.89
CA GLU A 80 6.61 13.02 -1.14
C GLU A 80 7.22 12.30 0.08
N ARG A 81 7.63 13.08 1.08
CA ARG A 81 8.24 12.60 2.32
C ARG A 81 7.23 12.63 3.45
N TRP A 82 7.09 11.49 4.14
CA TRP A 82 6.19 11.32 5.26
C TRP A 82 6.94 10.85 6.50
N GLU A 83 6.64 11.48 7.63
CA GLU A 83 7.16 11.11 8.94
C GLU A 83 6.13 10.23 9.66
N ILE A 84 6.58 9.05 10.11
CA ILE A 84 5.84 8.21 11.04
C ILE A 84 6.25 8.65 12.45
N VAL A 85 5.34 9.34 13.14
CA VAL A 85 5.56 9.83 14.50
C VAL A 85 5.13 8.75 15.48
N LEU A 86 6.08 8.26 16.28
CA LEU A 86 5.79 7.25 17.30
C LEU A 86 5.15 7.87 18.54
N SER A 87 4.29 7.11 19.20
CA SER A 87 3.68 7.48 20.47
C SER A 87 4.72 7.58 21.59
N GLU A 88 4.39 8.35 22.64
CA GLU A 88 5.27 8.52 23.80
C GLU A 88 5.67 7.17 24.43
N GLY A 89 6.96 7.00 24.70
CA GLY A 89 7.52 5.78 25.30
C GLY A 89 7.81 4.64 24.32
N VAL A 90 7.39 4.75 23.05
CA VAL A 90 7.76 3.78 22.00
C VAL A 90 9.17 4.12 21.52
N GLN A 91 10.06 3.13 21.52
CA GLN A 91 11.46 3.30 21.11
C GLN A 91 11.80 2.32 20.01
N VAL A 92 12.16 2.84 18.85
CA VAL A 92 12.55 2.08 17.67
C VAL A 92 13.87 2.65 17.17
N ASP A 93 14.85 1.78 16.90
CA ASP A 93 16.10 2.17 16.27
C ASP A 93 15.92 2.20 14.75
N PRO A 94 15.87 3.38 14.11
CA PRO A 94 15.58 3.49 12.68
C PRO A 94 16.70 2.91 11.79
N GLU A 95 17.93 2.80 12.32
CA GLU A 95 19.07 2.27 11.56
C GLU A 95 18.94 0.77 11.26
N GLN A 96 18.07 0.05 11.99
CA GLN A 96 17.74 -1.36 11.70
C GLN A 96 17.06 -1.53 10.34
N PHE A 97 16.33 -0.52 9.87
CA PHE A 97 15.56 -0.57 8.62
C PHE A 97 16.35 -0.02 7.43
N ARG A 98 17.35 0.82 7.68
CA ARG A 98 18.21 1.43 6.66
C ARG A 98 18.97 0.44 5.78
N ARG A 99 19.18 -0.80 6.24
CA ARG A 99 19.93 -1.84 5.50
C ARG A 99 19.07 -2.77 4.64
N ASN A 100 17.75 -2.71 4.76
CA ASN A 100 16.82 -3.61 4.08
C ASN A 100 16.16 -2.99 2.83
N LEU A 101 16.73 -1.89 2.32
CA LEU A 101 16.19 -0.99 1.28
C LEU A 101 16.20 -1.55 -0.16
N TYR A 102 15.86 -2.82 -0.36
CA TYR A 102 15.50 -3.33 -1.68
C TYR A 102 14.07 -3.86 -1.66
N THR A 103 13.12 -2.95 -1.45
CA THR A 103 11.70 -3.22 -1.75
C THR A 103 11.55 -3.26 -3.26
N THR A 104 11.76 -4.45 -3.83
CA THR A 104 11.22 -4.76 -5.16
C THR A 104 9.72 -5.00 -5.01
N SER A 105 8.93 -4.81 -6.06
CA SER A 105 7.47 -5.07 -6.15
C SER A 105 7.07 -6.55 -5.96
N SER A 106 7.87 -7.31 -5.23
CA SER A 106 7.67 -8.70 -4.83
C SER A 106 7.10 -8.81 -3.41
N CYS A 107 6.73 -10.02 -3.00
CA CYS A 107 5.84 -10.43 -1.90
C CYS A 107 6.16 -9.93 -0.46
N GLY A 108 6.93 -8.85 -0.25
CA GLY A 108 7.51 -8.44 1.03
C GLY A 108 8.65 -9.35 1.52
N VAL A 109 8.68 -10.60 1.05
CA VAL A 109 9.70 -11.61 1.40
C VAL A 109 11.05 -11.34 0.73
N CYS A 110 11.06 -10.88 -0.53
CA CYS A 110 12.31 -10.70 -1.29
C CYS A 110 13.18 -9.52 -0.82
N GLY A 111 12.71 -8.70 0.13
CA GLY A 111 13.46 -7.60 0.73
C GLY A 111 14.12 -7.94 2.08
N LYS A 112 13.87 -9.13 2.65
CA LYS A 112 14.45 -9.53 3.94
C LYS A 112 15.87 -10.07 3.76
N ALA A 113 16.79 -9.66 4.64
CA ALA A 113 18.20 -10.06 4.58
C ALA A 113 18.47 -11.56 4.91
N SER A 114 17.49 -12.26 5.50
CA SER A 114 17.60 -13.68 5.81
C SER A 114 16.22 -14.35 5.92
N ILE A 115 16.19 -15.69 5.86
CA ILE A 115 14.97 -16.48 6.11
C ILE A 115 14.44 -16.25 7.53
N ASP A 116 15.34 -16.06 8.50
CA ASP A 116 14.93 -15.76 9.88
C ASP A 116 14.22 -14.39 9.97
N ALA A 117 14.64 -13.41 9.16
CA ALA A 117 13.98 -12.11 9.07
C ALA A 117 12.60 -12.15 8.38
N VAL A 118 12.21 -13.29 7.78
CA VAL A 118 10.83 -13.53 7.32
C VAL A 118 9.90 -13.84 8.49
N ARG A 119 10.44 -14.36 9.60
CA ARG A 119 9.65 -14.63 10.81
C ARG A 119 9.42 -13.33 11.59
N ILE A 120 8.49 -12.55 11.10
CA ILE A 120 8.03 -11.35 11.78
C ILE A 120 7.17 -11.77 12.98
N ALA A 121 7.50 -11.28 14.17
CA ALA A 121 6.69 -11.50 15.35
C ALA A 121 5.41 -10.67 15.23
N ALA A 122 4.30 -11.33 14.90
CA ALA A 122 2.97 -10.74 14.91
C ALA A 122 2.09 -11.45 15.96
N PRO A 123 1.21 -10.72 16.67
CA PRO A 123 0.20 -11.35 17.51
C PRO A 123 -0.66 -12.30 16.68
N SER A 124 -1.05 -13.45 17.26
CA SER A 124 -2.06 -14.29 16.62
C SER A 124 -3.37 -13.50 16.49
N PRO A 125 -4.01 -13.53 15.31
CA PRO A 125 -5.32 -12.89 15.17
C PRO A 125 -6.34 -13.59 16.08
N PRO A 126 -7.35 -12.85 16.58
CA PRO A 126 -8.48 -13.48 17.27
C PRO A 126 -9.26 -14.37 16.30
N ASP A 127 -10.14 -15.21 16.85
CA ASP A 127 -11.08 -15.98 16.04
C ASP A 127 -11.89 -15.03 15.12
N GLY A 128 -11.84 -15.32 13.83
CA GLY A 128 -12.51 -14.53 12.79
C GLY A 128 -13.99 -14.90 12.62
N PRO A 129 -14.77 -14.07 11.92
CA PRO A 129 -16.15 -14.41 11.59
C PRO A 129 -16.21 -15.64 10.66
N MET A 130 -17.24 -16.46 10.83
CA MET A 130 -17.58 -17.48 9.82
C MET A 130 -18.33 -16.83 8.66
N LEU A 131 -17.76 -16.93 7.46
CA LEU A 131 -18.38 -16.43 6.24
C LEU A 131 -19.20 -17.54 5.58
N ARG A 132 -20.41 -17.20 5.14
CA ARG A 132 -21.16 -18.08 4.24
C ARG A 132 -20.49 -18.07 2.85
N PRO A 133 -20.41 -19.19 2.13
CA PRO A 133 -19.80 -19.24 0.81
C PRO A 133 -20.35 -18.20 -0.17
N GLU A 134 -21.65 -17.92 -0.11
CA GLU A 134 -22.31 -16.97 -1.00
C GLU A 134 -21.86 -15.54 -0.75
N VAL A 135 -21.58 -15.19 0.52
CA VAL A 135 -21.01 -13.87 0.87
C VAL A 135 -19.61 -13.75 0.28
N LEU A 136 -18.76 -14.75 0.50
CA LEU A 136 -17.38 -14.76 0.02
C LEU A 136 -17.31 -14.63 -1.52
N LEU A 137 -18.15 -15.38 -2.23
CA LEU A 137 -18.18 -15.34 -3.70
C LEU A 137 -18.70 -14.01 -4.26
N GLY A 138 -19.48 -13.25 -3.49
CA GLY A 138 -19.99 -11.94 -3.88
C GLY A 138 -19.02 -10.78 -3.65
N LEU A 139 -18.03 -10.91 -2.76
CA LEU A 139 -17.10 -9.82 -2.42
C LEU A 139 -16.35 -9.25 -3.65
N PRO A 140 -15.82 -10.07 -4.59
CA PRO A 140 -15.12 -9.55 -5.76
C PRO A 140 -15.99 -8.68 -6.67
N ASP A 141 -17.29 -8.96 -6.78
CA ASP A 141 -18.22 -8.13 -7.56
C ASP A 141 -18.45 -6.79 -6.85
N THR A 142 -18.61 -6.79 -5.53
CA THR A 142 -18.70 -5.57 -4.73
C THR A 142 -17.43 -4.72 -4.85
N MET A 143 -16.24 -5.33 -4.80
CA MET A 143 -14.97 -4.61 -5.02
C MET A 143 -14.92 -3.96 -6.41
N ARG A 144 -15.24 -4.72 -7.47
CA ARG A 144 -15.23 -4.21 -8.85
C ARG A 144 -16.07 -2.96 -9.04
N LEU A 145 -17.23 -2.88 -8.37
CA LEU A 145 -18.12 -1.70 -8.45
C LEU A 145 -17.53 -0.44 -7.82
N HIS A 146 -16.57 -0.58 -6.90
CA HIS A 146 -15.98 0.53 -6.14
C HIS A 146 -14.53 0.84 -6.56
N GLN A 147 -13.92 0.00 -7.40
CA GLN A 147 -12.58 0.19 -7.96
C GLN A 147 -12.59 1.14 -9.17
N THR A 148 -12.69 2.44 -8.89
CA THR A 148 -12.78 3.48 -9.93
C THR A 148 -11.51 3.56 -10.78
N GLN A 149 -10.32 3.43 -10.17
CA GLN A 149 -9.06 3.53 -10.91
C GLN A 149 -8.79 2.26 -11.73
N PHE A 150 -9.14 1.08 -11.21
CA PHE A 150 -9.08 -0.14 -12.01
C PHE A 150 -10.01 -0.05 -13.23
N THR A 151 -11.21 0.51 -13.06
CA THR A 151 -12.17 0.65 -14.16
C THR A 151 -11.62 1.53 -15.29
N SER A 152 -10.86 2.59 -14.95
CA SER A 152 -10.29 3.51 -15.95
C SER A 152 -8.96 3.04 -16.53
N THR A 153 -8.14 2.29 -15.77
CA THR A 153 -6.75 1.97 -16.15
C THR A 153 -6.46 0.48 -16.38
N GLY A 154 -7.22 -0.41 -15.73
CA GLY A 154 -6.99 -1.86 -15.71
C GLY A 154 -5.68 -2.32 -15.04
N GLY A 155 -4.90 -1.40 -14.48
CA GLY A 155 -3.50 -1.63 -14.07
C GLY A 155 -3.22 -1.45 -12.58
N ILE A 156 -4.21 -1.64 -11.71
CA ILE A 156 -4.10 -1.39 -10.27
C ILE A 156 -4.58 -2.59 -9.45
N HIS A 157 -4.06 -2.72 -8.23
CA HIS A 157 -4.54 -3.67 -7.23
C HIS A 157 -5.48 -3.01 -6.22
N ALA A 158 -6.19 -3.81 -5.42
CA ALA A 158 -7.01 -3.29 -4.34
C ALA A 158 -7.07 -4.24 -3.15
N ALA A 159 -7.20 -3.68 -1.95
CA ALA A 159 -7.58 -4.40 -0.73
C ALA A 159 -8.90 -3.83 -0.19
N GLY A 160 -9.82 -4.73 0.17
CA GLY A 160 -11.14 -4.39 0.68
C GLY A 160 -11.36 -4.94 2.09
N LEU A 161 -11.86 -4.09 2.99
CA LEU A 161 -12.31 -4.48 4.31
C LEU A 161 -13.83 -4.68 4.29
N PHE A 162 -14.27 -5.87 4.72
CA PHE A 162 -15.67 -6.23 4.74
C PHE A 162 -16.11 -6.68 6.13
N THR A 163 -17.38 -6.42 6.43
CA THR A 163 -18.11 -7.08 7.52
C THR A 163 -18.44 -8.53 7.15
N ALA A 164 -18.82 -9.33 8.15
CA ALA A 164 -19.15 -10.74 7.97
C ALA A 164 -20.39 -10.99 7.08
N ASP A 165 -21.27 -9.99 6.92
CA ASP A 165 -22.44 -10.08 6.05
C ASP A 165 -22.18 -9.60 4.61
N GLY A 166 -20.97 -9.13 4.32
CA GLY A 166 -20.55 -8.70 2.97
C GLY A 166 -20.66 -7.19 2.74
N THR A 167 -20.97 -6.39 3.76
CA THR A 167 -20.94 -4.93 3.64
C THR A 167 -19.49 -4.44 3.52
N LEU A 168 -19.18 -3.72 2.43
CA LEU A 168 -17.89 -3.06 2.21
C LEU A 168 -17.73 -1.89 3.19
N LEU A 169 -16.69 -1.93 4.01
CA LEU A 169 -16.34 -0.87 4.97
C LEU A 169 -15.32 0.09 4.38
N GLU A 170 -14.30 -0.45 3.71
CA GLU A 170 -13.21 0.35 3.16
C GLU A 170 -12.59 -0.34 1.94
N LEU A 171 -12.10 0.45 0.99
CA LEU A 171 -11.38 -0.02 -0.19
C LEU A 171 -10.21 0.92 -0.47
N ARG A 172 -9.02 0.35 -0.67
CA ARG A 172 -7.84 1.09 -1.13
C ARG A 172 -7.33 0.46 -2.41
N GLU A 173 -6.89 1.31 -3.34
CA GLU A 173 -6.29 0.91 -4.61
C GLU A 173 -4.85 1.44 -4.67
N ASP A 174 -3.93 0.63 -5.18
CA ASP A 174 -2.54 1.02 -5.44
C ASP A 174 -1.94 0.18 -6.57
N ILE A 175 -1.02 0.76 -7.34
CA ILE A 175 -0.30 0.04 -8.40
C ILE A 175 0.48 -1.16 -7.86
N GLY A 176 0.92 -1.11 -6.60
CA GLY A 176 1.53 -2.21 -5.87
C GLY A 176 0.54 -2.91 -4.95
N ARG A 177 0.34 -4.22 -5.13
CA ARG A 177 -0.56 -5.04 -4.27
C ARG A 177 -0.23 -5.06 -2.77
N HIS A 178 0.98 -4.67 -2.36
CA HIS A 178 1.36 -4.60 -0.93
C HIS A 178 1.07 -3.24 -0.31
N ASN A 179 0.90 -2.22 -1.16
CA ASN A 179 0.54 -0.87 -0.73
C ASN A 179 -0.99 -0.72 -0.66
N ALA A 180 -1.71 -1.43 -1.54
CA ALA A 180 -3.17 -1.47 -1.58
C ALA A 180 -3.76 -2.10 -0.32
#